data_AF-A0A6V7L5L5-F1
#
_entry.id   AF-A0A6V7L5L5-F1
#
_cell.length_a   1.000
_cell.length_b   1.000
_cell.length_c   1.000
_cell.angle_alpha   90.00
_cell.angle_beta   90.00
_cell.angle_gamma   90.00
#
_symmetry.space_group_name_H-M   'P 1'
#
loop_
_entity.id
_entity.type
_entity.pdbx_description
1 polymer ?
#
loop_
_entity_poly.entity_id
_entity_poly.type
_entity_poly.pdbx_seq_one_letter_code
_entity_poly.pdbx_strand_id
1 'polypeptide(L)' 'FINSSKGMHIRGSECDQKILSKKESMGYVVSPNYPYPYIPKVVCRYFIYGMQDSQHLERVRLEFEIFDITKGEAKG' A
#
# COMPACT_ATOMS: atom_id res chain seq x y z
N PHE A 1 4.63 -10.70 10.55
CA PHE A 1 4.71 -11.19 9.16
C PHE A 1 4.99 -9.99 8.25
N ILE A 2 6.26 -9.68 8.00
CA ILE A 2 6.67 -8.58 7.11
C ILE A 2 6.95 -9.22 5.77
N ASN A 3 5.93 -9.31 4.92
CA ASN A 3 6.12 -9.72 3.53
C ASN A 3 6.69 -8.49 2.80
N SER A 4 7.90 -8.62 2.22
CA SER A 4 8.56 -7.92 1.08
C SER A 4 8.20 -6.47 0.67
N SER A 5 6.99 -5.99 0.95
CA SER A 5 6.60 -4.59 0.93
C SER A 5 7.43 -3.79 1.94
N LYS A 6 8.14 -2.77 1.46
CA LYS A 6 8.89 -1.81 2.30
C LYS A 6 7.98 -0.89 3.14
N GLY A 7 6.70 -1.27 3.30
CA GLY A 7 5.69 -0.56 4.05
C GLY A 7 5.86 -0.80 5.54
N MET A 8 5.84 0.29 6.31
CA MET A 8 5.81 0.27 7.75
C MET A 8 4.36 0.31 8.23
N HIS A 9 3.94 -0.68 9.01
CA HIS A 9 2.62 -0.70 9.63
C HIS A 9 2.42 0.47 10.61
N ILE A 10 1.28 1.15 10.53
CA ILE A 10 0.92 2.23 11.44
C ILE A 10 0.29 1.64 12.70
N ARG A 11 0.95 1.84 13.85
CA ARG A 11 0.44 1.38 15.15
C ARG A 11 -0.93 1.99 15.45
N GLY A 12 -1.87 1.16 15.89
CA GLY A 12 -3.25 1.56 16.16
C GLY A 12 -4.19 1.48 14.97
N SER A 13 -3.69 1.11 13.78
CA SER A 13 -4.51 0.74 12.63
C SER A 13 -4.60 -0.79 12.47
N GLU A 14 -5.60 -1.26 11.73
CA GLU A 14 -5.75 -2.68 11.39
C GLU A 14 -4.73 -3.13 10.33
N CYS A 15 -4.45 -2.26 9.36
CA CYS A 15 -3.61 -2.57 8.19
C CYS A 15 -3.04 -1.34 7.48
N ASP A 16 -3.08 -0.15 8.10
CA ASP A 16 -2.57 1.05 7.45
C ASP A 16 -1.04 0.96 7.33
N GLN A 17 -0.51 1.39 6.19
CA GLN A 17 0.91 1.28 5.88
C GLN A 17 1.47 2.61 5.41
N LYS A 18 2.68 2.92 5.86
CA LYS A 18 3.47 4.05 5.40
C LYS A 18 4.68 3.55 4.60
N ILE A 19 4.79 4.01 3.37
CA ILE A 19 5.87 3.68 2.44
C ILE A 19 6.65 4.95 2.16
N LEU A 20 7.96 4.89 2.39
CA LEU A 20 8.89 5.99 2.16
C LEU A 20 9.88 5.57 1.07
N SER A 21 10.01 6.38 0.03
CA SER A 21 11.10 6.22 -0.94
C SER A 21 12.45 6.40 -0.23
N LYS A 22 13.40 5.50 -0.52
CA LYS A 22 14.76 5.50 0.03
C LYS A 22 15.78 5.41 -1.11
N LYS A 23 15.68 6.30 -2.10
CA LYS A 23 16.48 6.31 -3.35
C LYS A 23 16.25 5.14 -4.30
N GLU A 24 15.54 4.10 -3.88
CA GLU A 24 15.02 3.07 -4.78
C GLU A 24 13.71 3.55 -5.39
N SER A 25 13.69 3.69 -6.72
CA SER A 25 12.59 4.31 -7.48
C SER A 25 11.35 3.43 -7.65
N MET A 26 11.37 2.18 -7.16
CA MET A 26 10.28 1.21 -7.35
C MET A 26 10.05 0.35 -6.10
N GLY A 27 8.79 0.01 -5.85
CA GLY A 27 8.37 -0.89 -4.78
C GLY A 27 6.94 -1.37 -4.99
N TYR A 28 6.58 -2.45 -4.31
CA TYR A 28 5.26 -3.06 -4.40
C TYR A 28 4.38 -2.68 -3.22
N VAL A 29 3.10 -2.41 -3.51
CA VAL A 29 2.03 -2.24 -2.53
C VAL A 29 1.06 -3.39 -2.71
N VAL A 30 0.81 -4.14 -1.64
CA VAL A 30 -0.05 -5.32 -1.69
C VAL A 30 -1.16 -5.23 -0.66
N SER A 31 -2.30 -5.86 -0.96
CA SER A 31 -3.38 -6.03 0.00
C SER A 31 -2.93 -6.85 1.20
N PRO A 32 -3.56 -6.68 2.39
CA PRO A 32 -3.33 -7.59 3.49
C PRO A 32 -3.57 -9.03 3.02
N ASN A 33 -2.74 -9.97 3.50
CA ASN A 33 -2.82 -11.39 3.18
C ASN A 33 -2.34 -11.81 1.76
N TYR A 34 -1.92 -10.89 0.88
CA TYR A 34 -1.35 -11.27 -0.43
C TYR A 34 -0.17 -12.27 -0.27
N PRO A 35 -0.09 -13.36 -1.05
CA PRO A 35 -0.86 -13.66 -2.28
C PRO A 35 -2.23 -14.33 -2.07
N TYR A 36 -2.66 -14.52 -0.83
CA TYR A 36 -4.00 -15.04 -0.52
C TYR A 36 -5.06 -13.92 -0.61
N PRO A 37 -6.36 -14.27 -0.68
CA PRO A 37 -7.44 -13.30 -0.71
C PRO A 37 -7.38 -12.30 0.46
N TYR A 38 -7.72 -11.05 0.18
CA TYR A 38 -7.77 -10.00 1.20
C TYR A 38 -8.84 -10.31 2.26
N ILE A 39 -8.59 -9.81 3.47
CA ILE A 39 -9.51 -9.98 4.60
C ILE A 39 -10.77 -9.15 4.35
N PRO A 40 -11.98 -9.72 4.45
CA PRO A 40 -13.21 -8.98 4.22
C PRO A 40 -13.47 -7.95 5.33
N LYS A 41 -14.21 -6.88 4.99
CA LYS A 41 -14.64 -5.81 5.93
C LYS A 41 -13.47 -5.04 6.58
N VAL A 42 -12.33 -4.96 5.92
CA VAL A 42 -11.18 -4.18 6.36
C VAL A 42 -11.11 -2.83 5.63
N VAL A 43 -10.62 -1.80 6.30
CA VAL A 43 -10.32 -0.49 5.68
C VAL A 43 -8.85 -0.17 5.88
N CYS A 44 -8.06 -0.31 4.81
CA CYS A 44 -6.62 -0.02 4.82
C CYS A 44 -6.31 1.29 4.10
N ARG A 45 -5.46 2.11 4.71
CA ARG A 45 -4.90 3.32 4.11
C ARG A 45 -3.42 3.14 3.83
N TYR A 46 -3.01 3.41 2.60
CA TYR A 46 -1.62 3.36 2.16
C TYR A 46 -1.10 4.78 1.94
N PHE A 47 -0.12 5.19 2.74
CA PHE A 47 0.52 6.49 2.66
C PHE A 47 1.86 6.35 1.94
N ILE A 48 1.95 6.86 0.71
CA ILE A 48 3.12 6.70 -0.15
C ILE A 48 3.79 8.06 -0.33
N TYR A 49 5.03 8.17 0.13
CA TYR A 49 5.82 9.40 0.05
C TYR A 49 7.05 9.21 -0.83
N GLY A 50 7.15 10.01 -1.88
CA GLY A 50 8.40 10.19 -2.63
C GLY A 50 9.44 10.93 -1.79
N MET A 51 10.72 10.83 -2.15
CA MET A 51 11.74 11.66 -1.54
C MET A 51 11.49 13.13 -1.85
N GLN A 52 11.65 13.95 -0.81
CA GLN A 52 11.55 15.39 -0.88
C GLN A 52 12.74 15.97 -0.10
N ASP A 53 13.86 16.17 -0.78
CA ASP A 53 14.98 16.95 -0.29
C ASP A 53 15.28 18.12 -1.24
N SER A 54 16.21 18.99 -0.87
CA SER A 54 16.50 20.21 -1.64
C SER A 54 17.02 19.96 -3.06
N GLN A 55 17.43 18.73 -3.37
CA GLN A 55 18.00 18.33 -4.67
C GLN A 55 17.18 17.24 -5.39
N HIS A 56 16.33 16.50 -4.66
CA HIS A 56 15.56 15.37 -5.17
C HIS A 56 14.08 15.55 -4.83
N LEU A 57 13.29 15.78 -5.87
CA LEU A 57 11.83 15.80 -5.81
C LEU A 57 11.30 14.63 -6.62
N GLU A 58 10.74 13.64 -5.92
CA GLU A 58 10.14 12.48 -6.57
C GLU A 58 8.63 12.61 -6.70
N ARG A 59 8.10 12.12 -7.82
CA ARG A 59 6.66 11.97 -8.05
C ARG A 59 6.28 10.50 -7.93
N VAL A 60 5.18 10.23 -7.22
CA VAL A 60 4.63 8.88 -7.10
C VAL A 60 3.85 8.52 -8.37
N ARG A 61 4.17 7.37 -8.97
CA ARG A 61 3.38 6.71 -10.01
C ARG A 61 2.93 5.35 -9.48
N LEU A 62 1.64 5.07 -9.61
CA LEU A 62 1.05 3.79 -9.23
C LEU A 62 0.60 3.05 -10.48
N GLU A 63 0.86 1.76 -10.50
CA GLU A 63 0.43 0.84 -11.53
C GLU A 63 -0.13 -0.41 -10.85
N PHE A 64 -1.30 -0.85 -11.29
CA PHE A 64 -1.94 -2.05 -10.77
C PHE A 64 -1.54 -3.23 -11.64
N GLU A 65 -0.62 -4.06 -11.15
CA GLU A 65 -0.27 -5.32 -11.81
C GLU A 65 -1.40 -6.36 -11.65
N ILE A 66 -2.03 -6.38 -10.48
CA ILE A 66 -3.15 -7.27 -10.15
C ILE A 66 -4.21 -6.44 -9.42
N PHE A 67 -5.45 -6.52 -9.89
CA PHE A 67 -6.58 -5.85 -9.28
C PHE A 67 -7.82 -6.76 -9.33
N ASP A 68 -8.17 -7.34 -8.19
CA ASP A 68 -9.35 -8.19 -8.02
C ASP A 68 -10.07 -7.81 -6.72
N ILE A 69 -11.25 -7.21 -6.85
CA ILE A 69 -12.10 -6.78 -5.74
C ILE A 69 -13.50 -7.33 -5.98
N THR A 70 -14.12 -7.90 -4.95
CA THR A 70 -15.48 -8.40 -5.03
C THR A 70 -16.44 -7.22 -5.14
N LYS A 71 -17.45 -7.32 -6.00
CA LYS A 71 -18.52 -6.31 -6.03
C LYS A 71 -19.19 -6.32 -4.66
N GLY A 72 -19.08 -5.20 -3.92
CA GLY A 72 -19.81 -5.03 -2.69
C GLY A 72 -21.30 -5.18 -2.97
N GLU A 73 -22.02 -5.92 -2.12
CA GLU A 73 -23.47 -5.93 -2.14
C GLU A 73 -23.94 -4.48 -1.97
N ALA A 74 -24.51 -3.90 -3.03
CA ALA A 74 -25.20 -2.63 -2.92
C ALA A 74 -26.32 -2.86 -1.91
N LYS A 75 -26.17 -2.32 -0.70
CA LYS A 75 -27.31 -2.21 0.21
C LYS A 75 -28.29 -1.27 -0.46
N GLY A 76 -29.34 -1.86 -1.05
CA GLY A 76 -30.53 -1.15 -1.50
C GLY A 76 -31.28 -0.53 -0.33
#